data_AF-A0A6B3NHD6-F1
#
_entry.id   AF-A0A6B3NHD6-F1
#
_cell.length_a   1.000
_cell.length_b   1.000
_cell.length_c   1.000
_cell.angle_alpha   90.00
_cell.angle_beta   90.00
_cell.angle_gamma   90.00
#
_symmetry.space_group_name_H-M   'P 1'
#
loop_
_entity.id
_entity.type
_entity.pdbx_description
1 polymer ?
#
loop_
_entity_poly.entity_id
_entity_poly.type
_entity_poly.pdbx_seq_one_letter_code
_entity_poly.pdbx_strand_id
1 'polypeptide(L)'
;MPTIQAEVITACMVGIYLLIKRLLGRSIALGAISLLLLDPFFLAYQRFITPDALQANFGVLALLMLLLYLRRDGNRFWLLGSSVLMGLATATKIPALFALPAIGIWIILIELGFGQSSFPRRGWLRQFIDLSLWGATIAVVILVIWPILWVEPIETLDQLYQGLLSESQRGFFFFLGQITDSPGILFYPLVLAYRLSPIVQVGLLASLSTLLIPKLRRRLPKAPELTALALIPVCIIVVLSVIDSKIDRYIIPLVPVLAILSAVGWRELWIWTKPRWEGLRWRWLEVKLLPRKLRPGMKMAIALALAQLLILLPHYPYYLTYYNPLLGGMGVAQHLFMVGQGEGLDQAAQWLNQSYNERQVTEITVASGYQKAFYPYFQGKTLDLGTRSLKLTEAGVPSWTQANRVVVYFNQFQRQLPDPKILAYFQAQQPLHTIRINGLDYVQVYPGAVPLAEDLASIKFPFKISFGDKVRLLGYELNQAEISSNQPLIVTFYWEFLAPLPPDFQIRRGLRDGEGKLWQDSSSILDGYLPIAQISPGTILRDVHQIAIAPELPPGKYSLEVGWNSPSLGQALKVIDGAGNLPEFQAVIGEVEVLD
;
A
#
# COMPACT_ATOMS: atom_id res chain seq x y z
N MET A 1 -4.99 -17.81 -15.96
CA MET A 1 -5.77 -16.82 -15.19
C MET A 1 -5.48 -15.36 -15.53
N PRO A 2 -4.22 -14.88 -15.66
CA PRO A 2 -3.98 -13.45 -15.96
C PRO A 2 -4.49 -13.00 -17.34
N THR A 3 -4.53 -13.92 -18.32
CA THR A 3 -5.03 -13.66 -19.68
C THR A 3 -6.53 -13.31 -19.71
N ILE A 4 -7.36 -14.06 -18.99
CA ILE A 4 -8.82 -13.85 -18.97
C ILE A 4 -9.16 -12.48 -18.37
N GLN A 5 -8.51 -12.09 -17.27
CA GLN A 5 -8.75 -10.78 -16.66
C GLN A 5 -8.37 -9.65 -17.64
N ALA A 6 -7.23 -9.77 -18.33
CA ALA A 6 -6.81 -8.78 -19.32
C ALA A 6 -7.81 -8.66 -20.48
N GLU A 7 -8.34 -9.78 -20.97
CA GLU A 7 -9.37 -9.80 -22.03
C GLU A 7 -10.67 -9.12 -21.55
N VAL A 8 -11.16 -9.47 -20.35
CA VAL A 8 -12.36 -8.87 -19.76
C VAL A 8 -12.18 -7.36 -19.57
N ILE A 9 -11.04 -6.93 -19.03
CA ILE A 9 -10.74 -5.50 -18.86
C ILE A 9 -10.72 -4.79 -20.22
N THR A 10 -10.10 -5.39 -21.23
CA THR A 10 -10.05 -4.82 -22.58
C THR A 10 -11.45 -4.67 -23.18
N ALA A 11 -12.29 -5.70 -23.06
CA ALA A 11 -13.68 -5.66 -23.50
C ALA A 11 -14.48 -4.57 -22.76
N CYS A 12 -14.25 -4.42 -21.45
CA CYS A 12 -14.86 -3.35 -20.65
C CYS A 12 -14.44 -1.96 -21.14
N MET A 13 -13.15 -1.73 -21.45
CA MET A 13 -12.68 -0.43 -21.97
C MET A 13 -13.34 -0.09 -23.32
N VAL A 14 -13.50 -1.08 -24.19
CA VAL A 14 -14.26 -0.91 -25.45
C VAL A 14 -15.74 -0.61 -25.17
N GLY A 15 -16.36 -1.31 -24.24
CA GLY A 15 -17.73 -1.05 -23.80
C GLY A 15 -17.90 0.39 -23.27
N ILE A 16 -16.99 0.84 -22.41
CA ILE A 16 -16.99 2.19 -21.83
C ILE A 16 -16.89 3.22 -22.97
N TYR A 17 -15.96 3.03 -23.91
CA TYR A 17 -15.85 3.88 -25.10
C TYR A 17 -17.17 3.98 -25.87
N LEU A 18 -17.79 2.85 -26.20
CA LEU A 18 -19.00 2.78 -27.01
C LEU A 18 -20.19 3.44 -26.31
N LEU A 19 -20.35 3.22 -25.01
CA LEU A 19 -21.42 3.82 -24.22
C LEU A 19 -21.23 5.34 -24.06
N ILE A 20 -20.00 5.81 -23.78
CA ILE A 20 -19.71 7.26 -23.73
C ILE A 20 -19.95 7.88 -25.11
N LYS A 21 -19.53 7.21 -26.19
CA LYS A 21 -19.75 7.71 -27.55
C LYS A 21 -21.24 7.89 -27.87
N ARG A 22 -22.08 6.96 -27.41
CA ARG A 22 -23.53 7.04 -27.55
C ARG A 22 -24.15 8.11 -26.64
N LEU A 23 -23.62 8.28 -25.44
CA LEU A 23 -24.14 9.23 -24.47
C LEU A 23 -23.73 10.68 -24.81
N LEU A 24 -22.43 10.92 -24.99
CA LEU A 24 -21.85 12.27 -25.04
C LEU A 24 -21.16 12.59 -26.38
N GLY A 25 -21.01 11.61 -27.27
CA GLY A 25 -20.39 11.78 -28.58
C GLY A 25 -18.94 11.34 -28.66
N ARG A 26 -18.43 11.21 -29.90
CA ARG A 26 -17.12 10.60 -30.20
C ARG A 26 -15.93 11.34 -29.60
N SER A 27 -15.94 12.68 -29.56
CA SER A 27 -14.82 13.46 -29.05
C SER A 27 -14.60 13.25 -27.55
N ILE A 28 -15.69 13.28 -26.77
CA ILE A 28 -15.65 13.04 -25.32
C ILE A 28 -15.26 11.59 -25.05
N ALA A 29 -15.79 10.62 -25.81
CA ALA A 29 -15.42 9.21 -25.65
C ALA A 29 -13.93 8.95 -25.88
N LEU A 30 -13.34 9.53 -26.93
CA LEU A 30 -11.91 9.41 -27.18
C LEU A 30 -11.08 10.09 -26.09
N GLY A 31 -11.46 11.29 -25.65
CA GLY A 31 -10.79 12.00 -24.57
C GLY A 31 -10.84 11.22 -23.25
N ALA A 32 -12.01 10.72 -22.87
CA ALA A 32 -12.23 10.00 -21.61
C ALA A 32 -11.41 8.71 -21.56
N ILE A 33 -11.42 7.91 -22.64
CA ILE A 33 -10.62 6.68 -22.72
C ILE A 33 -9.13 6.97 -22.75
N SER A 34 -8.69 8.04 -23.41
CA SER A 34 -7.28 8.45 -23.41
C SER A 34 -6.82 8.83 -22.01
N LEU A 35 -7.66 9.56 -21.25
CA LEU A 35 -7.37 9.92 -19.87
C LEU A 35 -7.36 8.68 -18.96
N LEU A 36 -8.32 7.78 -19.13
CA LEU A 36 -8.54 6.61 -18.27
C LEU A 36 -7.48 5.53 -18.46
N LEU A 37 -7.12 5.18 -19.70
CA LEU A 37 -6.14 4.13 -20.00
C LEU A 37 -4.73 4.49 -19.56
N LEU A 38 -4.44 5.79 -19.46
CA LEU A 38 -3.12 6.31 -19.12
C LEU A 38 -3.11 7.00 -17.75
N ASP A 39 -4.18 6.85 -16.96
CA ASP A 39 -4.20 7.28 -15.57
C ASP A 39 -3.36 6.30 -14.72
N PRO A 40 -2.29 6.75 -14.03
CA PRO A 40 -1.39 5.85 -13.31
C PRO A 40 -2.09 5.03 -12.22
N PHE A 41 -2.97 5.68 -11.46
CA PHE A 41 -3.67 5.04 -10.34
C PHE A 41 -4.66 4.01 -10.83
N PHE A 42 -5.48 4.34 -11.84
CA PHE A 42 -6.41 3.39 -12.44
C PHE A 42 -5.68 2.21 -13.11
N LEU A 43 -4.65 2.50 -13.92
CA LEU A 43 -3.91 1.48 -14.66
C LEU A 43 -3.20 0.49 -13.74
N ALA A 44 -2.71 0.93 -12.57
CA ALA A 44 -2.15 0.04 -11.57
C ALA A 44 -3.13 -1.08 -11.16
N TYR A 45 -4.36 -0.72 -10.78
CA TYR A 45 -5.34 -1.71 -10.35
C TYR A 45 -5.86 -2.57 -11.50
N GLN A 46 -5.88 -2.05 -12.74
CA GLN A 46 -6.19 -2.89 -13.91
C GLN A 46 -5.14 -3.98 -14.16
N ARG A 47 -3.90 -3.79 -13.69
CA ARG A 47 -2.82 -4.78 -13.80
C ARG A 47 -2.76 -5.75 -12.62
N PHE A 48 -3.42 -5.44 -11.51
CA PHE A 48 -3.44 -6.30 -10.33
C PHE A 48 -4.58 -7.31 -10.39
N ILE A 49 -4.33 -8.51 -9.88
CA ILE A 49 -5.37 -9.52 -9.68
C ILE A 49 -6.12 -9.17 -8.39
N THR A 50 -6.98 -8.15 -8.46
CA THR A 50 -7.83 -7.71 -7.36
C THR A 50 -9.27 -7.46 -7.83
N PRO A 51 -10.27 -7.52 -6.93
CA PRO A 51 -11.66 -7.21 -7.27
C PRO A 51 -11.88 -5.76 -7.70
N ASP A 52 -10.96 -4.84 -7.38
CA ASP A 52 -11.14 -3.39 -7.61
C ASP A 52 -11.33 -3.04 -9.09
N ALA A 53 -10.58 -3.67 -9.98
CA ALA A 53 -10.65 -3.43 -11.42
C ALA A 53 -12.01 -3.83 -12.01
N LEU A 54 -12.45 -5.05 -11.73
CA LEU A 54 -13.72 -5.59 -12.22
C LEU A 54 -14.91 -4.82 -11.65
N GLN A 55 -14.90 -4.52 -10.35
CA GLN A 55 -15.94 -3.71 -9.71
C GLN A 55 -16.10 -2.35 -10.39
N ALA A 56 -14.99 -1.62 -10.62
CA ALA A 56 -15.05 -0.30 -11.23
C ALA A 56 -15.52 -0.36 -12.69
N ASN A 57 -15.03 -1.33 -13.47
CA ASN A 57 -15.35 -1.49 -14.88
C ASN A 57 -16.82 -1.88 -15.09
N PHE A 58 -17.30 -2.91 -14.40
CA PHE A 58 -18.69 -3.31 -14.48
C PHE A 58 -19.62 -2.24 -13.89
N GLY A 59 -19.23 -1.60 -12.78
CA GLY A 59 -19.98 -0.53 -12.16
C GLY A 59 -20.22 0.67 -13.09
N VAL A 60 -19.17 1.19 -13.75
CA VAL A 60 -19.35 2.32 -14.68
C VAL A 60 -20.16 1.92 -15.91
N LEU A 61 -19.96 0.72 -16.46
CA LEU A 61 -20.76 0.24 -17.59
C LEU A 61 -22.25 0.15 -17.19
N ALA A 62 -22.53 -0.40 -16.00
CA ALA A 62 -23.88 -0.51 -15.47
C ALA A 62 -24.55 0.87 -15.32
N LEU A 63 -23.83 1.85 -14.77
CA LEU A 63 -24.33 3.22 -14.58
C LEU A 63 -24.56 3.94 -15.93
N LEU A 64 -23.66 3.76 -16.90
CA LEU A 64 -23.83 4.32 -18.24
C LEU A 64 -25.01 3.71 -18.99
N MET A 65 -25.21 2.39 -18.89
CA MET A 65 -26.37 1.71 -19.47
C MET A 65 -27.67 2.14 -18.78
N LEU A 66 -27.66 2.34 -17.45
CA LEU A 66 -28.83 2.86 -16.74
C LEU A 66 -29.19 4.28 -17.19
N LEU A 67 -28.20 5.16 -17.38
CA LEU A 67 -28.45 6.50 -17.94
C LEU A 67 -29.02 6.44 -19.36
N LEU A 68 -28.55 5.52 -20.20
CA LEU A 68 -29.14 5.29 -21.53
C LEU A 68 -30.57 4.75 -21.43
N TYR A 69 -30.87 3.89 -20.45
CA TYR A 69 -32.23 3.43 -20.19
C TYR A 69 -33.16 4.58 -19.82
N LEU A 70 -32.70 5.51 -18.97
CA LEU A 70 -33.51 6.63 -18.48
C LEU A 70 -33.81 7.69 -19.55
N ARG A 71 -33.06 7.73 -20.65
CA ARG A 71 -33.32 8.64 -21.78
C ARG A 71 -34.66 8.39 -22.45
N ARG A 72 -35.10 9.38 -23.24
CA ARG A 72 -36.32 9.29 -24.05
C ARG A 72 -36.31 8.13 -25.06
N ASP A 73 -35.14 7.81 -25.63
CA ASP A 73 -34.93 6.70 -26.57
C ASP A 73 -34.50 5.39 -25.89
N GLY A 74 -34.59 5.32 -24.55
CA GLY A 74 -34.22 4.15 -23.77
C GLY A 74 -35.16 2.95 -23.99
N ASN A 75 -34.60 1.74 -23.95
CA ASN A 75 -35.31 0.48 -24.12
C ASN A 75 -34.88 -0.54 -23.05
N ARG A 76 -35.65 -1.63 -22.88
CA ARG A 76 -35.40 -2.61 -21.81
C ARG A 76 -34.05 -3.32 -21.89
N PHE A 77 -33.41 -3.36 -23.07
CA PHE A 77 -32.06 -3.90 -23.22
C PHE A 77 -31.04 -3.15 -22.36
N TRP A 78 -31.13 -1.82 -22.32
CA TRP A 78 -30.25 -1.01 -21.47
C TRP A 78 -30.49 -1.24 -19.98
N LEU A 79 -31.75 -1.42 -19.57
CA LEU A 79 -32.10 -1.72 -18.18
C LEU A 79 -31.52 -3.09 -17.77
N LEU A 80 -31.84 -4.15 -18.50
CA LEU A 80 -31.40 -5.51 -18.18
C LEU A 80 -29.87 -5.64 -18.25
N GLY A 81 -29.23 -5.06 -19.26
CA GLY A 81 -27.78 -5.05 -19.35
C GLY A 81 -27.12 -4.27 -18.21
N SER A 82 -27.73 -3.14 -17.78
CA SER A 82 -27.30 -2.44 -16.57
C SER A 82 -27.42 -3.33 -15.32
N SER A 83 -28.55 -4.03 -15.15
CA SER A 83 -28.76 -4.92 -14.01
C SER A 83 -27.72 -6.04 -13.97
N VAL A 84 -27.43 -6.68 -15.12
CA VAL A 84 -26.45 -7.76 -15.20
C VAL A 84 -25.07 -7.26 -14.81
N LEU A 85 -24.64 -6.14 -15.36
CA LEU A 85 -23.33 -5.56 -15.04
C LEU A 85 -23.24 -5.08 -13.59
N MET A 86 -24.32 -4.50 -13.04
CA MET A 86 -24.34 -4.13 -11.63
C MET A 86 -24.27 -5.38 -10.74
N GLY A 87 -24.98 -6.46 -11.09
CA GLY A 87 -24.89 -7.74 -10.40
C GLY A 87 -23.48 -8.31 -10.40
N LEU A 88 -22.78 -8.27 -11.54
CA LEU A 88 -21.37 -8.66 -11.63
C LEU A 88 -20.44 -7.75 -10.80
N ALA A 89 -20.69 -6.43 -10.81
CA ALA A 89 -19.91 -5.48 -10.01
C ALA A 89 -20.08 -5.76 -8.50
N THR A 90 -21.31 -5.97 -8.05
CA THR A 90 -21.64 -6.27 -6.65
C THR A 90 -21.13 -7.64 -6.21
N ALA A 91 -21.28 -8.66 -7.06
CA ALA A 91 -20.72 -10.00 -6.82
C ALA A 91 -19.19 -9.99 -6.74
N THR A 92 -18.54 -9.00 -7.34
CA THR A 92 -17.09 -8.77 -7.22
C THR A 92 -16.76 -8.03 -5.92
N LYS A 93 -17.50 -6.95 -5.60
CA LYS A 93 -17.32 -6.17 -4.39
C LYS A 93 -18.58 -5.37 -4.03
N ILE A 94 -19.05 -5.51 -2.80
CA ILE A 94 -20.24 -4.82 -2.28
C ILE A 94 -20.22 -3.29 -2.47
N PRO A 95 -19.08 -2.57 -2.30
CA PRO A 95 -18.99 -1.13 -2.55
C PRO A 95 -19.49 -0.65 -3.93
N ALA A 96 -19.71 -1.53 -4.92
CA ALA A 96 -20.42 -1.17 -6.15
C ALA A 96 -21.81 -0.55 -5.88
N LEU A 97 -22.48 -0.99 -4.81
CA LEU A 97 -23.79 -0.48 -4.40
C LEU A 97 -23.75 0.93 -3.79
N PHE A 98 -22.57 1.50 -3.52
CA PHE A 98 -22.46 2.88 -3.02
C PHE A 98 -22.93 3.92 -4.06
N ALA A 99 -23.18 3.51 -5.31
CA ALA A 99 -23.81 4.35 -6.33
C ALA A 99 -25.34 4.43 -6.21
N LEU A 100 -26.00 3.57 -5.42
CA LEU A 100 -27.47 3.55 -5.27
C LEU A 100 -28.07 4.90 -4.84
N PRO A 101 -27.49 5.66 -3.89
CA PRO A 101 -28.01 6.98 -3.55
C PRO A 101 -28.04 7.94 -4.75
N ALA A 102 -27.02 7.90 -5.63
CA ALA A 102 -27.02 8.72 -6.85
C ALA A 102 -28.18 8.33 -7.78
N ILE A 103 -28.43 7.02 -7.95
CA ILE A 103 -29.56 6.50 -8.76
C ILE A 103 -30.91 6.96 -8.19
N GLY A 104 -31.08 6.88 -6.87
CA GLY A 104 -32.29 7.35 -6.20
C GLY A 104 -32.54 8.84 -6.44
N ILE A 105 -31.49 9.67 -6.26
CA ILE A 105 -31.59 11.10 -6.52
C ILE A 105 -31.84 11.39 -8.00
N TRP A 106 -31.27 10.63 -8.94
CA TRP A 106 -31.59 10.79 -10.37
C TRP A 106 -33.07 10.62 -10.63
N ILE A 107 -33.69 9.56 -10.11
CA ILE A 107 -35.10 9.26 -10.32
C ILE A 107 -35.97 10.37 -9.72
N ILE A 108 -35.66 10.80 -8.50
CA ILE A 108 -36.36 11.91 -7.85
C ILE A 108 -36.28 13.17 -8.72
N LEU A 109 -35.08 13.54 -9.18
CA LEU A 109 -34.89 14.74 -10.02
C LEU A 109 -35.64 14.62 -11.36
N ILE A 110 -35.64 13.44 -12.00
CA ILE A 110 -36.36 13.20 -13.25
C ILE A 110 -37.86 13.37 -13.05
N GLU A 111 -38.44 12.78 -12.01
CA GLU A 111 -39.89 12.88 -11.73
C GLU A 111 -40.29 14.31 -11.30
N LEU A 112 -39.40 15.04 -10.61
CA LEU A 112 -39.57 16.47 -10.35
C LEU A 112 -39.47 17.33 -11.63
N GLY A 113 -39.03 16.75 -12.75
CA GLY A 113 -38.95 17.42 -14.06
C GLY A 113 -37.62 18.13 -14.33
N PHE A 114 -36.59 17.87 -13.54
CA PHE A 114 -35.24 18.33 -13.87
C PHE A 114 -34.72 17.54 -15.07
N GLY A 115 -34.20 18.25 -16.09
CA GLY A 115 -33.55 17.63 -17.23
C GLY A 115 -34.49 16.95 -18.25
N GLN A 116 -35.76 17.36 -18.31
CA GLN A 116 -36.78 16.83 -19.24
C GLN A 116 -36.36 16.79 -20.71
N SER A 117 -35.40 17.63 -21.13
CA SER A 117 -34.84 17.61 -22.48
C SER A 117 -34.18 16.28 -22.83
N SER A 118 -33.68 15.54 -21.84
CA SER A 118 -33.00 14.26 -22.02
C SER A 118 -33.72 13.11 -21.30
N PHE A 119 -34.27 13.38 -20.12
CA PHE A 119 -34.91 12.39 -19.25
C PHE A 119 -36.38 12.77 -19.01
N PRO A 120 -37.33 12.21 -19.79
CA PRO A 120 -38.75 12.50 -19.60
C PRO A 120 -39.26 11.88 -18.30
N ARG A 121 -40.25 12.54 -17.67
CA ARG A 121 -41.01 11.97 -16.54
C ARG A 121 -41.67 10.66 -16.98
N ARG A 122 -41.64 9.66 -16.10
CA ARG A 122 -42.20 8.32 -16.37
C ARG A 122 -43.32 7.94 -15.41
N GLY A 123 -43.43 8.65 -14.28
CA GLY A 123 -44.33 8.35 -13.18
C GLY A 123 -43.70 7.39 -12.17
N TRP A 124 -43.96 7.65 -10.89
CA TRP A 124 -43.41 6.88 -9.75
C TRP A 124 -43.68 5.38 -9.85
N LEU A 125 -44.88 4.97 -10.28
CA LEU A 125 -45.24 3.55 -10.41
C LEU A 125 -44.33 2.83 -11.42
N ARG A 126 -44.08 3.46 -12.57
CA ARG A 126 -43.21 2.88 -13.60
C ARG A 126 -41.75 2.82 -13.13
N GLN A 127 -41.26 3.87 -12.49
CA GLN A 127 -39.92 3.89 -11.91
C GLN A 127 -39.75 2.77 -10.87
N PHE A 128 -40.76 2.56 -10.02
CA PHE A 128 -40.76 1.50 -9.03
C PHE A 128 -40.71 0.10 -9.67
N ILE A 129 -41.54 -0.15 -10.70
CA ILE A 129 -41.54 -1.42 -11.43
C ILE A 129 -40.18 -1.67 -12.09
N ASP A 130 -39.64 -0.65 -12.77
CA ASP A 130 -38.36 -0.76 -13.48
C ASP A 130 -37.19 -1.00 -12.51
N LEU A 131 -37.17 -0.31 -11.36
CA LEU A 131 -36.18 -0.53 -10.30
C LEU A 131 -36.32 -1.89 -9.62
N SER A 132 -37.56 -2.37 -9.43
CA SER A 132 -37.80 -3.70 -8.87
C SER A 132 -37.29 -4.78 -9.81
N LEU A 133 -37.55 -4.64 -11.11
CA LEU A 133 -37.00 -5.53 -12.13
C LEU A 133 -35.47 -5.46 -12.17
N TRP A 134 -34.90 -4.26 -12.06
CA TRP A 134 -33.45 -4.05 -12.01
C TRP A 134 -32.81 -4.76 -10.81
N GLY A 135 -33.37 -4.55 -9.61
CA GLY A 135 -32.91 -5.20 -8.37
C GLY A 135 -33.08 -6.72 -8.39
N ALA A 136 -34.22 -7.23 -8.88
CA ALA A 136 -34.45 -8.67 -9.02
C ALA A 136 -33.43 -9.32 -9.96
N THR A 137 -33.12 -8.66 -11.09
CA THR A 137 -32.11 -9.17 -12.04
C THR A 137 -30.71 -9.16 -11.42
N ILE A 138 -30.35 -8.15 -10.63
CA ILE A 138 -29.08 -8.12 -9.87
C ILE A 138 -29.00 -9.31 -8.92
N ALA A 139 -30.07 -9.57 -8.16
CA ALA A 139 -30.13 -10.69 -7.23
C ALA A 139 -29.98 -12.04 -7.94
N VAL A 140 -30.64 -12.22 -9.09
CA VAL A 140 -30.49 -13.43 -9.92
C VAL A 140 -29.05 -13.60 -10.40
N VAL A 141 -28.38 -12.52 -10.84
CA VAL A 141 -26.99 -12.58 -11.30
C VAL A 141 -26.05 -12.97 -10.16
N ILE A 142 -26.21 -12.39 -8.97
CA ILE A 142 -25.41 -12.75 -7.79
C ILE A 142 -25.65 -14.23 -7.43
N LEU A 143 -26.91 -14.67 -7.40
CA LEU A 143 -27.27 -16.06 -7.16
C LEU A 143 -26.57 -16.99 -8.16
N VAL A 144 -26.60 -16.66 -9.46
CA VAL A 144 -25.97 -17.50 -10.50
C VAL A 144 -24.44 -17.53 -10.38
N ILE A 145 -23.81 -16.39 -10.07
CA ILE A 145 -22.35 -16.25 -10.02
C ILE A 145 -21.76 -16.82 -8.73
N TRP A 146 -22.53 -16.94 -7.66
CA TRP A 146 -22.12 -17.54 -6.39
C TRP A 146 -22.87 -18.86 -6.14
N PRO A 147 -22.39 -20.00 -6.70
CA PRO A 147 -23.01 -21.31 -6.50
C PRO A 147 -23.16 -21.70 -5.03
N ILE A 148 -22.32 -21.16 -4.14
CA ILE A 148 -22.42 -21.39 -2.70
C ILE A 148 -23.76 -20.95 -2.12
N LEU A 149 -24.41 -19.92 -2.70
CA LEU A 149 -25.75 -19.48 -2.32
C LEU A 149 -26.84 -20.52 -2.65
N TRP A 150 -26.56 -21.51 -3.50
CA TRP A 150 -27.52 -22.57 -3.82
C TRP A 150 -27.56 -23.65 -2.76
N VAL A 151 -26.45 -23.82 -2.03
CA VAL A 151 -26.26 -24.89 -1.05
C VAL A 151 -26.39 -24.33 0.37
N GLU A 152 -25.68 -23.23 0.67
CA GLU A 152 -25.54 -22.67 2.02
C GLU A 152 -25.78 -21.14 2.05
N PRO A 153 -26.98 -20.66 1.66
CA PRO A 153 -27.23 -19.22 1.53
C PRO A 153 -27.12 -18.46 2.86
N ILE A 154 -27.65 -19.02 3.95
CA ILE A 154 -27.68 -18.35 5.26
C ILE A 154 -26.26 -18.19 5.80
N GLU A 155 -25.47 -19.27 5.79
CA GLU A 155 -24.10 -19.25 6.28
C GLU A 155 -23.21 -18.33 5.43
N THR A 156 -23.36 -18.35 4.11
CA THR A 156 -22.63 -17.44 3.22
C THR A 156 -22.93 -15.98 3.56
N LEU A 157 -24.19 -15.64 3.82
CA LEU A 157 -24.59 -14.27 4.18
C LEU A 157 -24.06 -13.85 5.55
N ASP A 158 -24.02 -14.78 6.52
CA ASP A 158 -23.41 -14.51 7.83
C ASP A 158 -21.90 -14.30 7.70
N GLN A 159 -21.18 -15.16 6.98
CA GLN A 159 -19.76 -15.00 6.70
C GLN A 159 -19.46 -13.67 5.99
N LEU A 160 -20.32 -13.27 5.04
CA LEU A 160 -20.22 -11.98 4.37
C LEU A 160 -20.40 -10.81 5.35
N TYR A 161 -21.39 -10.90 6.23
CA TYR A 161 -21.65 -9.89 7.27
C TYR A 161 -20.48 -9.78 8.25
N GLN A 162 -19.97 -10.90 8.76
CA GLN A 162 -18.78 -10.93 9.63
C GLN A 162 -17.55 -10.39 8.90
N GLY A 163 -17.37 -10.73 7.62
CA GLY A 163 -16.32 -10.20 6.77
C GLY A 163 -16.37 -8.68 6.65
N LEU A 164 -17.56 -8.11 6.43
CA LEU A 164 -17.76 -6.65 6.38
C LEU A 164 -17.44 -5.98 7.71
N LEU A 165 -17.87 -6.57 8.83
CA LEU A 165 -17.53 -6.07 10.17
C LEU A 165 -16.02 -6.08 10.38
N SER A 166 -15.36 -7.19 10.09
CA SER A 166 -13.90 -7.30 10.23
C SER A 166 -13.14 -6.28 9.36
N GLU A 167 -13.62 -6.01 8.15
CA GLU A 167 -13.00 -5.03 7.25
C GLU A 167 -13.28 -3.59 7.70
N SER A 168 -14.41 -3.33 8.37
CA SER A 168 -14.72 -2.03 8.99
C SER A 168 -13.86 -1.75 10.23
N GLN A 169 -13.44 -2.79 10.95
CA GLN A 169 -12.62 -2.71 12.17
C GLN A 169 -11.12 -2.93 11.89
N ARG A 170 -10.69 -2.70 10.64
CA ARG A 170 -9.34 -3.03 10.18
C ARG A 170 -8.22 -2.26 10.90
N GLY A 171 -8.49 -1.02 11.31
CA GLY A 171 -7.60 -0.15 12.08
C GLY A 171 -6.23 0.13 11.47
N PHE A 172 -5.40 0.83 12.24
CA PHE A 172 -3.99 1.13 11.95
C PHE A 172 -3.76 1.79 10.60
N PHE A 173 -4.59 2.76 10.21
CA PHE A 173 -4.34 3.57 9.02
C PHE A 173 -3.25 4.60 9.30
N PHE A 174 -2.60 5.10 8.25
CA PHE A 174 -1.69 6.23 8.35
C PHE A 174 -2.27 7.41 7.57
N PHE A 175 -2.55 8.50 8.27
CA PHE A 175 -3.11 9.71 7.69
C PHE A 175 -2.63 10.96 8.42
N LEU A 176 -2.25 12.00 7.65
CA LEU A 176 -1.74 13.28 8.18
C LEU A 176 -0.61 13.11 9.22
N GLY A 177 0.31 12.19 8.96
CA GLY A 177 1.50 11.95 9.79
C GLY A 177 1.24 11.10 11.04
N GLN A 178 0.01 10.59 11.22
CA GLN A 178 -0.38 9.89 12.43
C GLN A 178 -1.00 8.53 12.11
N ILE A 179 -0.83 7.60 13.04
CA ILE A 179 -1.54 6.31 13.05
C ILE A 179 -2.96 6.59 13.59
N THR A 180 -3.98 6.18 12.86
CA THR A 180 -5.38 6.42 13.22
C THR A 180 -6.27 5.27 12.76
N ASP A 181 -7.34 5.01 13.50
CA ASP A 181 -8.38 4.04 13.12
C ASP A 181 -9.53 4.70 12.34
N SER A 182 -9.62 6.04 12.34
CA SER A 182 -10.62 6.80 11.58
C SER A 182 -9.99 8.06 10.96
N PRO A 183 -9.53 7.99 9.70
CA PRO A 183 -8.90 9.14 9.00
C PRO A 183 -9.82 10.35 8.71
N GLY A 184 -11.05 10.36 9.23
CA GLY A 184 -11.97 11.49 9.12
C GLY A 184 -12.47 11.78 7.69
N ILE A 185 -13.31 12.82 7.58
CA ILE A 185 -14.01 13.16 6.33
C ILE A 185 -13.11 13.72 5.22
N LEU A 186 -11.92 14.24 5.58
CA LEU A 186 -10.98 14.85 4.63
C LEU A 186 -10.16 13.82 3.84
N PHE A 187 -10.17 12.55 4.25
CA PHE A 187 -9.38 11.49 3.62
C PHE A 187 -9.61 11.38 2.12
N TYR A 188 -10.85 11.14 1.66
CA TYR A 188 -11.13 10.93 0.24
C TYR A 188 -10.97 12.18 -0.63
N PRO A 189 -11.36 13.40 -0.19
CA PRO A 189 -11.02 14.63 -0.88
C PRO A 189 -9.50 14.77 -1.13
N LEU A 190 -8.67 14.50 -0.12
CA LEU A 190 -7.22 14.57 -0.26
C LEU A 190 -6.67 13.43 -1.13
N VAL A 191 -7.16 12.20 -0.97
CA VAL A 191 -6.77 11.08 -1.84
C VAL A 191 -7.08 11.39 -3.30
N LEU A 192 -8.25 11.96 -3.62
CA LEU A 192 -8.57 12.37 -4.99
C LEU A 192 -7.65 13.48 -5.50
N ALA A 193 -7.32 14.46 -4.66
CA ALA A 193 -6.38 15.52 -5.01
C ALA A 193 -4.97 14.97 -5.34
N TYR A 194 -4.52 13.96 -4.61
CA TYR A 194 -3.18 13.40 -4.80
C TYR A 194 -3.11 12.25 -5.82
N ARG A 195 -4.17 11.46 -6.00
CA ARG A 195 -4.17 10.30 -6.93
C ARG A 195 -4.58 10.68 -8.34
N LEU A 196 -5.34 11.75 -8.55
CA LEU A 196 -5.69 12.21 -9.89
C LEU A 196 -4.57 13.04 -10.51
N SER A 197 -4.40 12.91 -11.84
CA SER A 197 -3.43 13.70 -12.56
C SER A 197 -3.83 15.17 -12.70
N PRO A 198 -2.86 16.11 -12.77
CA PRO A 198 -3.13 17.51 -13.09
C PRO A 198 -4.02 17.68 -14.33
N ILE A 199 -3.81 16.84 -15.35
CA ILE A 199 -4.60 16.86 -16.57
C ILE A 199 -6.06 16.50 -16.27
N VAL A 200 -6.29 15.44 -15.48
CA VAL A 200 -7.64 15.07 -15.06
C VAL A 200 -8.28 16.19 -14.24
N GLN A 201 -7.55 16.77 -13.29
CA GLN A 201 -8.03 17.84 -12.41
C GLN A 201 -8.43 19.12 -13.15
N VAL A 202 -7.60 19.60 -14.09
CA VAL A 202 -7.92 20.78 -14.91
C VAL A 202 -9.21 20.57 -15.69
N GLY A 203 -9.36 19.39 -16.33
CA GLY A 203 -10.60 19.05 -17.02
C GLY A 203 -11.80 18.95 -16.07
N LEU A 204 -11.62 18.38 -14.88
CA LEU A 204 -12.68 18.31 -13.86
C LEU A 204 -13.13 19.70 -13.42
N LEU A 205 -12.19 20.59 -13.09
CA LEU A 205 -12.48 21.96 -12.71
C LEU A 205 -13.22 22.69 -13.83
N ALA A 206 -12.77 22.57 -15.07
CA ALA A 206 -13.47 23.15 -16.22
C ALA A 206 -14.89 22.59 -16.40
N SER A 207 -15.07 21.27 -16.26
CA SER A 207 -16.39 20.63 -16.32
C SER A 207 -17.30 21.12 -15.19
N LEU A 208 -16.79 21.21 -13.97
CA LEU A 208 -17.55 21.71 -12.82
C LEU A 208 -17.90 23.19 -13.00
N SER A 209 -16.98 24.03 -13.48
CA SER A 209 -17.28 25.44 -13.77
C SER A 209 -18.36 25.58 -14.85
N THR A 210 -18.29 24.79 -15.93
CA THR A 210 -19.31 24.84 -16.99
C THR A 210 -20.67 24.33 -16.51
N LEU A 211 -20.69 23.35 -15.61
CA LEU A 211 -21.92 22.88 -14.98
C LEU A 211 -22.45 23.88 -13.96
N LEU A 212 -21.66 24.42 -13.04
CA LEU A 212 -22.15 25.26 -11.95
C LEU A 212 -22.55 26.66 -12.41
N ILE A 213 -21.89 27.22 -13.42
CA ILE A 213 -22.17 28.59 -13.91
C ILE A 213 -23.38 28.56 -14.87
N PRO A 214 -24.53 29.18 -14.54
CA PRO A 214 -25.75 29.05 -15.35
C PRO A 214 -25.59 29.51 -16.81
N LYS A 215 -24.80 30.58 -17.03
CA LYS A 215 -24.51 31.11 -18.37
C LYS A 215 -23.75 30.09 -19.25
N LEU A 216 -22.83 29.32 -18.66
CA LEU A 216 -22.08 28.29 -19.36
C LEU A 216 -22.90 27.02 -19.52
N ARG A 217 -23.66 26.61 -18.48
CA ARG A 217 -24.53 25.43 -18.49
C ARG A 217 -25.51 25.44 -19.66
N ARG A 218 -26.08 26.60 -20.00
CA ARG A 218 -27.01 26.75 -21.12
C ARG A 218 -26.39 26.40 -22.49
N ARG A 219 -25.07 26.41 -22.62
CA ARG A 219 -24.35 26.04 -23.85
C ARG A 219 -24.07 24.55 -23.95
N LEU A 220 -24.24 23.79 -22.86
CA LEU A 220 -24.01 22.35 -22.83
C LEU A 220 -25.27 21.61 -23.31
N PRO A 221 -25.26 20.99 -24.51
CA PRO A 221 -26.44 20.29 -25.05
C PRO A 221 -26.82 19.04 -24.25
N LYS A 222 -25.91 18.54 -23.41
CA LYS A 222 -26.02 17.31 -22.60
C LYS A 222 -25.90 17.58 -21.10
N ALA A 223 -26.31 18.78 -20.67
CA ALA A 223 -26.22 19.17 -19.26
C ALA A 223 -26.94 18.22 -18.28
N PRO A 224 -28.13 17.64 -18.59
CA PRO A 224 -28.77 16.68 -17.69
C PRO A 224 -27.92 15.43 -17.47
N GLU A 225 -27.38 14.83 -18.54
CA GLU A 225 -26.56 13.63 -18.43
C GLU A 225 -25.26 13.90 -17.66
N LEU A 226 -24.65 15.06 -17.88
CA LEU A 226 -23.44 15.46 -17.17
C LEU A 226 -23.70 15.73 -15.68
N THR A 227 -24.86 16.29 -15.35
CA THR A 227 -25.27 16.51 -13.95
C THR A 227 -25.50 15.17 -13.25
N ALA A 228 -26.15 14.22 -13.93
CA ALA A 228 -26.32 12.86 -13.42
C ALA A 228 -24.96 12.17 -13.17
N LEU A 229 -24.03 12.25 -14.14
CA LEU A 229 -22.68 11.73 -13.98
C LEU A 229 -21.90 12.39 -12.84
N ALA A 230 -22.00 13.71 -12.68
CA ALA A 230 -21.33 14.44 -11.59
C ALA A 230 -21.84 14.07 -10.20
N LEU A 231 -23.09 13.60 -10.09
CA LEU A 231 -23.66 13.18 -8.82
C LEU A 231 -23.08 11.86 -8.29
N ILE A 232 -22.67 10.95 -9.18
CA ILE A 232 -22.11 9.63 -8.82
C ILE A 232 -20.92 9.78 -7.85
N PRO A 233 -19.83 10.49 -8.22
CA PRO A 233 -18.69 10.61 -7.33
C PRO A 233 -19.03 11.35 -6.04
N VAL A 234 -19.92 12.35 -6.08
CA VAL A 234 -20.35 13.07 -4.87
C VAL A 234 -21.01 12.11 -3.88
N CYS A 235 -22.01 11.33 -4.32
CA CYS A 235 -22.71 10.38 -3.46
C CYS A 235 -21.78 9.28 -2.92
N ILE A 236 -20.94 8.71 -3.77
CA ILE A 236 -20.01 7.66 -3.33
C ILE A 236 -19.00 8.22 -2.33
N ILE A 237 -18.46 9.43 -2.54
CA ILE A 237 -17.56 10.07 -1.57
C ILE A 237 -18.28 10.31 -0.25
N VAL A 238 -19.54 10.78 -0.26
CA VAL A 238 -20.31 10.96 0.98
C VAL A 238 -20.44 9.65 1.74
N VAL A 239 -20.83 8.56 1.07
CA VAL A 239 -20.94 7.22 1.69
C VAL A 239 -19.59 6.77 2.24
N LEU A 240 -18.53 6.85 1.44
CA LEU A 240 -17.17 6.47 1.86
C LEU A 240 -16.66 7.32 3.02
N SER A 241 -17.01 8.61 3.07
CA SER A 241 -16.59 9.52 4.14
C SER A 241 -17.21 9.18 5.49
N VAL A 242 -18.36 8.51 5.53
CA VAL A 242 -19.00 8.04 6.78
C VAL A 242 -18.36 6.77 7.34
N ILE A 243 -17.69 5.96 6.50
CA ILE A 243 -17.08 4.68 6.92
C ILE A 243 -15.70 4.93 7.54
N ASP A 244 -15.42 4.42 8.74
CA ASP A 244 -14.14 4.58 9.44
C ASP A 244 -12.97 3.87 8.75
N SER A 245 -13.23 2.67 8.19
CA SER A 245 -12.23 1.94 7.41
C SER A 245 -11.99 2.59 6.05
N LYS A 246 -10.84 3.25 5.92
CA LYS A 246 -10.50 4.02 4.72
C LYS A 246 -9.19 3.56 4.11
N ILE A 247 -9.23 3.33 2.81
CA ILE A 247 -8.05 3.04 2.00
C ILE A 247 -8.23 3.69 0.63
N ASP A 248 -7.13 4.15 0.06
CA ASP A 248 -7.14 4.92 -1.19
C ASP A 248 -7.82 4.17 -2.35
N ARG A 249 -7.64 2.84 -2.44
CA ARG A 249 -8.21 2.03 -3.53
C ARG A 249 -9.74 2.13 -3.67
N TYR A 250 -10.47 2.53 -2.63
CA TYR A 250 -11.93 2.68 -2.69
C TYR A 250 -12.40 3.80 -3.62
N ILE A 251 -11.51 4.69 -4.08
CA ILE A 251 -11.85 5.69 -5.10
C ILE A 251 -11.81 5.14 -6.53
N ILE A 252 -11.29 3.92 -6.77
CA ILE A 252 -11.14 3.36 -8.12
C ILE A 252 -12.45 3.34 -8.93
N PRO A 253 -13.63 3.00 -8.36
CA PRO A 253 -14.92 3.11 -9.05
C PRO A 253 -15.29 4.54 -9.51
N LEU A 254 -14.69 5.57 -8.92
CA LEU A 254 -14.94 6.97 -9.28
C LEU A 254 -14.18 7.38 -10.55
N VAL A 255 -12.98 6.82 -10.76
CA VAL A 255 -12.02 7.30 -11.77
C VAL A 255 -12.61 7.30 -13.19
N PRO A 256 -13.33 6.27 -13.66
CA PRO A 256 -13.96 6.31 -14.98
C PRO A 256 -14.93 7.48 -15.18
N VAL A 257 -15.76 7.77 -14.18
CA VAL A 257 -16.74 8.87 -14.24
C VAL A 257 -16.02 10.23 -14.21
N LEU A 258 -14.99 10.34 -13.37
CA LEU A 258 -14.15 11.53 -13.30
C LEU A 258 -13.39 11.79 -14.61
N ALA A 259 -12.88 10.74 -15.27
CA ALA A 259 -12.25 10.84 -16.58
C ALA A 259 -13.25 11.32 -17.66
N ILE A 260 -14.50 10.85 -17.62
CA ILE A 260 -15.57 11.32 -18.53
C ILE A 260 -15.83 12.81 -18.33
N LEU A 261 -16.03 13.24 -17.08
CA LEU A 261 -16.27 14.65 -16.75
C LEU A 261 -15.06 15.51 -17.14
N SER A 262 -13.84 15.02 -16.88
CA SER A 262 -12.62 15.71 -17.28
C SER A 262 -12.51 15.91 -18.80
N ALA A 263 -12.83 14.88 -19.58
CA ALA A 263 -12.84 14.97 -21.04
C ALA A 263 -13.88 15.96 -21.58
N VAL A 264 -15.00 16.13 -20.88
CA VAL A 264 -15.99 17.19 -21.18
C VAL A 264 -15.39 18.56 -20.94
N GLY A 265 -14.77 18.79 -19.78
CA GLY A 265 -14.12 20.07 -19.47
C GLY A 265 -13.02 20.44 -20.46
N TRP A 266 -12.17 19.49 -20.85
CA TRP A 266 -11.15 19.70 -21.88
C TRP A 266 -11.76 20.04 -23.25
N ARG A 267 -12.87 19.40 -23.62
CA ARG A 267 -13.59 19.76 -24.85
C ARG A 267 -14.11 21.19 -24.80
N GLU A 268 -14.71 21.60 -23.69
CA GLU A 268 -15.24 22.96 -23.54
C GLU A 268 -14.12 24.01 -23.55
N LEU A 269 -12.99 23.74 -22.87
CA LEU A 269 -11.79 24.57 -22.94
C LEU A 269 -11.29 24.68 -24.38
N TRP A 270 -11.18 23.56 -25.10
CA TRP A 270 -10.73 23.54 -26.50
C TRP A 270 -11.63 24.36 -27.42
N ILE A 271 -12.95 24.28 -27.25
CA ILE A 271 -13.92 25.07 -28.04
C ILE A 271 -13.79 26.55 -27.69
N TRP A 272 -13.58 26.89 -26.42
CA TRP A 272 -13.47 28.28 -25.95
C TRP A 272 -12.17 28.97 -26.37
N THR A 273 -11.06 28.24 -26.47
CA THR A 273 -9.75 28.78 -26.86
C THR A 273 -9.57 28.87 -28.38
N LYS A 274 -10.18 27.98 -29.16
CA LYS A 274 -10.02 27.91 -30.64
C LYS A 274 -10.21 29.26 -31.36
N PRO A 275 -11.28 30.05 -31.14
CA PRO A 275 -11.47 31.33 -31.83
C PRO A 275 -10.46 32.40 -31.42
N ARG A 276 -9.92 32.33 -30.21
CA ARG A 276 -8.91 33.29 -29.71
C ARG A 276 -7.51 32.97 -30.22
N TRP A 277 -7.24 31.69 -30.49
CA TRP A 277 -5.96 31.22 -31.02
C TRP A 277 -5.80 31.49 -32.52
N GLU A 278 -6.88 31.53 -33.30
CA GLU A 278 -6.83 31.89 -34.72
C GLU A 278 -6.50 33.39 -34.95
N GLY A 279 -6.72 34.26 -33.95
CA GLY A 279 -6.40 35.70 -34.02
C GLY A 279 -5.01 36.11 -33.50
N LEU A 280 -4.37 35.28 -32.67
CA LEU A 280 -3.04 35.54 -32.12
C LEU A 280 -2.00 34.79 -32.95
N ARG A 281 -1.06 35.48 -33.59
CA ARG A 281 0.01 34.95 -34.47
C ARG A 281 1.04 34.04 -33.74
N TRP A 282 0.65 33.21 -32.78
CA TRP A 282 1.49 32.24 -32.07
C TRP A 282 1.60 30.93 -32.85
N ARG A 283 2.14 31.02 -34.07
CA ARG A 283 2.35 29.93 -35.05
C ARG A 283 3.33 28.82 -34.58
N TRP A 284 3.88 28.94 -33.37
CA TRP A 284 4.91 28.06 -32.79
C TRP A 284 4.34 27.01 -31.81
N LEU A 285 3.13 27.22 -31.28
CA LEU A 285 2.43 26.29 -30.37
C LEU A 285 1.28 25.53 -31.04
N GLU A 286 0.95 25.82 -32.31
CA GLU A 286 0.24 24.83 -33.13
C GLU A 286 1.12 23.59 -33.14
N VAL A 287 0.63 22.51 -32.53
CA VAL A 287 1.26 21.19 -32.56
C VAL A 287 1.40 20.77 -34.03
N LYS A 288 2.47 21.23 -34.69
CA LYS A 288 2.84 20.92 -36.09
C LYS A 288 3.11 19.43 -36.29
N LEU A 289 3.15 18.66 -35.20
CA LEU A 289 3.32 17.21 -35.18
C LEU A 289 2.05 16.45 -35.63
N LEU A 290 0.86 17.06 -35.59
CA LEU A 290 -0.40 16.38 -35.91
C LEU A 290 -0.97 16.76 -37.29
N PRO A 291 -1.33 15.79 -38.15
CA PRO A 291 -1.84 16.06 -39.49
C PRO A 291 -3.07 16.98 -39.49
N ARG A 292 -3.10 17.96 -40.41
CA ARG A 292 -4.23 18.91 -40.57
C ARG A 292 -5.57 18.22 -40.85
N LYS A 293 -5.56 17.03 -41.47
CA LYS A 293 -6.75 16.24 -41.81
C LYS A 293 -7.48 15.62 -40.59
N LEU A 294 -6.86 15.61 -39.40
CA LEU A 294 -7.48 15.02 -38.21
C LEU A 294 -8.63 15.87 -37.67
N ARG A 295 -9.74 15.22 -37.29
CA ARG A 295 -10.88 15.88 -36.64
C ARG A 295 -10.44 16.48 -35.30
N PRO A 296 -10.95 17.66 -34.88
CA PRO A 296 -10.54 18.33 -33.64
C PRO A 296 -10.59 17.45 -32.39
N GLY A 297 -11.62 16.62 -32.25
CA GLY A 297 -11.75 15.69 -31.12
C GLY A 297 -10.65 14.61 -31.07
N MET A 298 -10.11 14.20 -32.22
CA MET A 298 -8.97 13.26 -32.24
C MET A 298 -7.67 13.95 -31.84
N LYS A 299 -7.47 15.21 -32.26
CA LYS A 299 -6.30 16.01 -31.84
C LYS A 299 -6.30 16.20 -30.32
N MET A 300 -7.44 16.55 -29.74
CA MET A 300 -7.61 16.67 -28.29
C MET A 300 -7.29 15.34 -27.59
N ALA A 301 -7.86 14.23 -28.05
CA ALA A 301 -7.61 12.92 -27.45
C ALA A 301 -6.11 12.53 -27.49
N ILE A 302 -5.43 12.74 -28.62
CA ILE A 302 -4.00 12.47 -28.74
C ILE A 302 -3.18 13.38 -27.82
N ALA A 303 -3.52 14.67 -27.73
CA ALA A 303 -2.84 15.59 -26.83
C ALA A 303 -2.99 15.17 -25.36
N LEU A 304 -4.21 14.79 -24.93
CA LEU A 304 -4.46 14.27 -23.59
C LEU A 304 -3.73 12.95 -23.33
N ALA A 305 -3.67 12.06 -24.33
CA ALA A 305 -2.94 10.81 -24.22
C ALA A 305 -1.44 11.04 -24.04
N LEU A 306 -0.83 11.91 -24.85
CA LEU A 306 0.58 12.26 -24.71
C LEU A 306 0.88 12.91 -23.36
N ALA A 307 0.01 13.81 -22.89
CA ALA A 307 0.17 14.45 -21.59
C ALA A 307 0.10 13.45 -20.43
N GLN A 308 -0.87 12.51 -20.44
CA GLN A 308 -0.94 11.45 -19.45
C GLN A 308 0.24 10.48 -19.56
N LEU A 309 0.70 10.17 -20.77
CA LEU A 309 1.85 9.28 -20.97
C LEU A 309 3.12 9.87 -20.35
N LEU A 310 3.36 11.18 -20.49
CA LEU A 310 4.48 11.87 -19.84
C LEU A 310 4.42 11.77 -18.31
N ILE A 311 3.21 11.75 -17.73
CA ILE A 311 3.00 11.57 -16.30
C ILE A 311 3.18 10.10 -15.90
N LEU A 312 2.75 9.16 -16.74
CA LEU A 312 2.76 7.73 -16.45
C LEU A 312 4.15 7.09 -16.53
N LEU A 313 4.93 7.46 -17.55
CA LEU A 313 6.21 6.80 -17.88
C LEU A 313 7.23 6.79 -16.73
N PRO A 314 7.43 7.87 -15.96
CA PRO A 314 8.35 7.87 -14.82
C PRO A 314 8.00 6.86 -13.72
N HIS A 315 6.74 6.42 -13.67
CA HIS A 315 6.25 5.47 -12.68
C HIS A 315 6.20 4.03 -13.21
N TYR A 316 6.72 3.75 -14.41
CA TYR A 316 6.87 2.37 -14.88
C TYR A 316 7.97 1.65 -14.08
N PRO A 317 7.79 0.38 -13.65
CA PRO A 317 6.58 -0.43 -13.77
C PRO A 317 5.57 -0.27 -12.61
N TYR A 318 5.91 0.49 -11.57
CA TYR A 318 5.15 0.67 -10.33
C TYR A 318 4.25 1.92 -10.32
N TYR A 319 3.12 1.86 -11.05
CA TYR A 319 2.27 3.04 -11.25
C TYR A 319 1.61 3.59 -9.98
N LEU A 320 1.48 2.79 -8.90
CA LEU A 320 0.99 3.26 -7.60
C LEU A 320 1.94 4.20 -6.87
N THR A 321 3.19 4.32 -7.33
CA THR A 321 4.12 5.36 -6.83
C THR A 321 3.75 6.76 -7.30
N TYR A 322 2.76 6.89 -8.19
CA TYR A 322 2.26 8.17 -8.65
C TYR A 322 1.47 8.91 -7.56
N TYR A 323 1.90 10.14 -7.30
CA TYR A 323 1.20 11.16 -6.54
C TYR A 323 1.34 12.50 -7.26
N ASN A 324 0.31 13.34 -7.19
CA ASN A 324 0.22 14.56 -7.97
C ASN A 324 1.40 15.51 -7.73
N PRO A 325 2.22 15.80 -8.77
CA PRO A 325 3.43 16.63 -8.60
C PRO A 325 3.10 18.09 -8.26
N LEU A 326 1.93 18.61 -8.64
CA LEU A 326 1.51 19.98 -8.28
C LEU A 326 1.23 20.14 -6.79
N LEU A 327 1.05 19.04 -6.06
CA LEU A 327 0.85 19.02 -4.61
C LEU A 327 2.10 18.51 -3.86
N GLY A 328 3.26 18.51 -4.52
CA GLY A 328 4.53 18.04 -3.94
C GLY A 328 4.80 16.54 -4.14
N GLY A 329 3.93 15.81 -4.85
CA GLY A 329 4.17 14.43 -5.26
C GLY A 329 4.43 13.46 -4.10
N MET A 330 5.32 12.49 -4.32
CA MET A 330 5.68 11.47 -3.33
C MET A 330 6.30 12.09 -2.06
N GLY A 331 7.08 13.16 -2.22
CA GLY A 331 7.79 13.80 -1.11
C GLY A 331 6.87 14.32 0.00
N VAL A 332 5.68 14.81 -0.36
CA VAL A 332 4.65 15.23 0.59
C VAL A 332 3.70 14.08 0.92
N ALA A 333 3.30 13.29 -0.09
CA ALA A 333 2.31 12.23 0.08
C ALA A 333 2.72 11.15 1.10
N GLN A 334 4.02 10.86 1.25
CA GLN A 334 4.53 9.92 2.25
C GLN A 334 4.25 10.32 3.70
N HIS A 335 4.01 11.60 3.96
CA HIS A 335 3.63 12.09 5.28
C HIS A 335 2.11 12.19 5.44
N LEU A 336 1.33 12.09 4.36
CA LEU A 336 -0.12 12.25 4.39
C LEU A 336 -0.87 10.93 4.29
N PHE A 337 -0.35 9.94 3.57
CA PHE A 337 -1.03 8.69 3.29
C PHE A 337 -0.11 7.49 3.54
N MET A 338 -0.72 6.35 3.84
CA MET A 338 -0.03 5.07 3.74
C MET A 338 0.48 4.86 2.30
N VAL A 339 1.76 4.52 2.16
CA VAL A 339 2.42 4.35 0.87
C VAL A 339 2.76 2.90 0.60
N GLY A 340 2.43 2.45 -0.60
CA GLY A 340 2.85 1.15 -1.11
C GLY A 340 1.95 -0.02 -0.70
N GLN A 341 1.87 -0.99 -1.61
CA GLN A 341 1.14 -2.26 -1.50
C GLN A 341 1.98 -3.47 -1.96
N GLY A 342 3.28 -3.28 -2.20
CA GLY A 342 4.24 -4.34 -2.52
C GLY A 342 5.24 -3.99 -3.62
N GLU A 343 5.27 -2.73 -4.06
CA GLU A 343 6.23 -2.19 -5.01
C GLU A 343 7.68 -2.42 -4.53
N GLY A 344 8.52 -3.03 -5.38
CA GLY A 344 9.93 -3.28 -5.07
C GLY A 344 10.20 -4.56 -4.27
N LEU A 345 9.17 -5.27 -3.77
CA LEU A 345 9.38 -6.56 -3.11
C LEU A 345 9.86 -7.64 -4.08
N ASP A 346 9.48 -7.53 -5.35
CA ASP A 346 10.01 -8.33 -6.45
C ASP A 346 11.51 -8.07 -6.66
N GLN A 347 11.96 -6.81 -6.58
CA GLN A 347 13.38 -6.46 -6.64
C GLN A 347 14.14 -6.97 -5.42
N ALA A 348 13.56 -6.89 -4.22
CA ALA A 348 14.15 -7.46 -3.00
C ALA A 348 14.36 -8.96 -3.13
N ALA A 349 13.34 -9.67 -3.62
CA ALA A 349 13.41 -11.11 -3.85
C ALA A 349 14.45 -11.48 -4.91
N GLN A 350 14.52 -10.73 -6.01
CA GLN A 350 15.53 -10.92 -7.06
C GLN A 350 16.95 -10.68 -6.56
N TRP A 351 17.17 -9.62 -5.78
CA TRP A 351 18.46 -9.34 -5.16
C TRP A 351 18.88 -10.52 -4.26
N LEU A 352 17.99 -10.97 -3.37
CA LEU A 352 18.25 -12.14 -2.52
C LEU A 352 18.54 -13.42 -3.33
N ASN A 353 17.79 -13.69 -4.40
CA ASN A 353 18.06 -14.85 -5.25
C ASN A 353 19.44 -14.77 -5.94
N GLN A 354 19.95 -13.56 -6.22
CA GLN A 354 21.25 -13.34 -6.86
C GLN A 354 22.42 -13.28 -5.86
N SER A 355 22.15 -12.96 -4.60
CA SER A 355 23.15 -12.89 -3.54
C SER A 355 23.71 -14.26 -3.14
N TYR A 356 23.02 -15.35 -3.47
CA TYR A 356 23.40 -16.70 -3.06
C TYR A 356 23.40 -17.66 -4.25
N ASN A 357 24.19 -18.74 -4.14
CA ASN A 357 24.13 -19.82 -5.13
C ASN A 357 22.79 -20.57 -5.05
N GLU A 358 22.33 -21.16 -6.15
CA GLU A 358 20.98 -21.78 -6.25
C GLU A 358 20.65 -22.75 -5.10
N ARG A 359 21.59 -23.63 -4.72
CA ARG A 359 21.40 -24.58 -3.61
C ARG A 359 21.29 -23.89 -2.25
N GLN A 360 21.98 -22.76 -2.07
CA GLN A 360 21.95 -22.00 -0.82
C GLN A 360 20.64 -21.21 -0.71
N VAL A 361 20.17 -20.57 -1.79
CA VAL A 361 18.93 -19.78 -1.78
C VAL A 361 17.74 -20.60 -1.27
N THR A 362 17.62 -21.87 -1.68
CA THR A 362 16.50 -22.73 -1.29
C THR A 362 16.47 -23.06 0.21
N GLU A 363 17.60 -22.95 0.90
CA GLU A 363 17.71 -23.19 2.34
C GLU A 363 17.51 -21.91 3.16
N ILE A 364 17.65 -20.74 2.53
CA ILE A 364 17.53 -19.45 3.19
C ILE A 364 16.06 -19.18 3.54
N THR A 365 15.88 -18.71 4.77
CA THR A 365 14.58 -18.32 5.32
C THR A 365 14.51 -16.81 5.47
N VAL A 366 13.48 -16.20 4.89
CA VAL A 366 13.27 -14.75 4.86
C VAL A 366 11.96 -14.40 5.53
N ALA A 367 11.97 -13.55 6.56
CA ALA A 367 10.75 -12.99 7.12
C ALA A 367 10.38 -11.71 6.37
N SER A 368 9.15 -11.64 5.83
CA SER A 368 8.68 -10.47 5.08
C SER A 368 7.33 -10.00 5.60
N GLY A 369 7.16 -8.68 5.79
CA GLY A 369 5.88 -8.10 6.20
C GLY A 369 4.78 -8.38 5.19
N TYR A 370 5.06 -8.20 3.89
CA TYR A 370 4.14 -8.45 2.79
C TYR A 370 4.43 -9.79 2.12
N GLN A 371 4.46 -10.86 2.93
CA GLN A 371 4.81 -12.21 2.49
C GLN A 371 4.11 -12.64 1.19
N LYS A 372 2.81 -12.38 1.04
CA LYS A 372 2.02 -12.71 -0.17
C LYS A 372 2.48 -12.01 -1.46
N ALA A 373 3.07 -10.82 -1.34
CA ALA A 373 3.60 -10.07 -2.49
C ALA A 373 5.08 -10.41 -2.76
N PHE A 374 5.79 -10.95 -1.76
CA PHE A 374 7.20 -11.31 -1.85
C PHE A 374 7.44 -12.76 -2.29
N TYR A 375 6.75 -13.73 -1.69
CA TYR A 375 7.02 -15.16 -1.92
C TYR A 375 6.96 -15.63 -3.38
N PRO A 376 6.12 -15.09 -4.29
CA PRO A 376 6.08 -15.58 -5.67
C PRO A 376 7.37 -15.31 -6.44
N TYR A 377 8.21 -14.40 -5.95
CA TYR A 377 9.45 -13.97 -6.59
C TYR A 377 10.71 -14.53 -5.90
N PHE A 378 10.59 -15.07 -4.69
CA PHE A 378 11.71 -15.58 -3.90
C PHE A 378 11.77 -17.11 -3.95
N GLN A 379 12.95 -17.69 -4.15
CA GLN A 379 13.12 -19.13 -4.32
C GLN A 379 13.24 -19.90 -2.99
N GLY A 380 13.62 -19.22 -1.91
CA GLY A 380 13.77 -19.80 -0.58
C GLY A 380 12.47 -19.86 0.24
N LYS A 381 12.60 -20.10 1.53
CA LYS A 381 11.47 -20.16 2.46
C LYS A 381 11.07 -18.75 2.90
N THR A 382 9.78 -18.42 2.83
CA THR A 382 9.27 -17.12 3.29
C THR A 382 8.41 -17.28 4.53
N LEU A 383 8.80 -16.61 5.61
CA LEU A 383 8.01 -16.47 6.83
C LEU A 383 7.20 -15.17 6.80
N ASP A 384 6.02 -15.19 7.40
CA ASP A 384 5.19 -13.99 7.56
C ASP A 384 5.69 -13.23 8.80
N LEU A 385 6.29 -12.05 8.59
CA LEU A 385 6.66 -11.13 9.68
C LEU A 385 5.42 -10.52 10.32
N GLY A 386 4.32 -10.40 9.56
CA GLY A 386 3.08 -9.75 9.96
C GLY A 386 2.92 -8.36 9.33
N THR A 387 1.82 -8.16 8.60
CA THR A 387 1.40 -6.83 8.07
C THR A 387 0.52 -6.03 9.04
N ARG A 388 0.00 -6.68 10.09
CA ARG A 388 -1.01 -6.10 11.01
C ARG A 388 -0.85 -6.54 12.45
N SER A 389 -0.56 -7.82 12.64
CA SER A 389 -0.27 -8.38 13.96
C SER A 389 0.94 -9.27 13.83
N LEU A 390 1.68 -9.39 14.94
CA LEU A 390 2.81 -10.27 15.04
C LEU A 390 2.37 -11.71 14.80
N LYS A 391 3.07 -12.40 13.91
CA LYS A 391 2.82 -13.83 13.65
C LYS A 391 3.76 -14.67 14.49
N LEU A 392 3.15 -15.47 15.34
CA LEU A 392 3.83 -16.42 16.19
C LEU A 392 3.89 -17.78 15.48
N THR A 393 4.98 -18.49 15.73
CA THR A 393 5.15 -19.91 15.40
C THR A 393 4.31 -20.77 16.35
N GLU A 394 4.22 -22.07 16.09
CA GLU A 394 3.58 -23.03 17.00
C GLU A 394 4.19 -23.01 18.40
N ALA A 395 5.48 -22.67 18.52
CA ALA A 395 6.20 -22.52 19.78
C ALA A 395 5.89 -21.18 20.51
N GLY A 396 5.02 -20.34 19.95
CA GLY A 396 4.60 -19.06 20.56
C GLY A 396 5.62 -17.93 20.39
N VAL A 397 6.65 -18.09 19.55
CA VAL A 397 7.67 -17.05 19.30
C VAL A 397 7.49 -16.40 17.93
N PRO A 398 7.91 -15.13 17.75
CA PRO A 398 7.82 -14.46 16.46
C PRO A 398 8.60 -15.19 15.37
N SER A 399 7.98 -15.34 14.21
CA SER A 399 8.57 -16.07 13.07
C SER A 399 9.94 -15.54 12.63
N TRP A 400 10.18 -14.23 12.75
CA TRP A 400 11.44 -13.61 12.34
C TRP A 400 12.65 -14.06 13.15
N THR A 401 12.46 -14.59 14.36
CA THR A 401 13.54 -15.13 15.21
C THR A 401 14.23 -16.35 14.58
N GLN A 402 13.58 -16.98 13.59
CA GLN A 402 14.09 -18.12 12.84
C GLN A 402 14.58 -17.73 11.43
N ALA A 403 14.55 -16.44 11.08
CA ALA A 403 14.88 -15.98 9.73
C ALA A 403 16.36 -15.63 9.60
N ASN A 404 16.91 -15.93 8.42
CA ASN A 404 18.27 -15.52 8.04
C ASN A 404 18.33 -14.07 7.59
N ARG A 405 17.25 -13.58 6.95
CA ARG A 405 17.11 -12.21 6.47
C ARG A 405 15.71 -11.71 6.79
N VAL A 406 15.57 -10.39 6.95
CA VAL A 406 14.28 -9.75 7.22
C VAL A 406 14.04 -8.64 6.21
N VAL A 407 12.88 -8.65 5.57
CA VAL A 407 12.47 -7.66 4.58
C VAL A 407 11.38 -6.79 5.19
N VAL A 408 11.72 -5.53 5.45
CA VAL A 408 10.82 -4.54 6.04
C VAL A 408 10.40 -3.53 4.98
N TYR A 409 9.10 -3.27 4.92
CA TYR A 409 8.48 -2.38 3.93
C TYR A 409 8.20 -0.99 4.50
N PHE A 410 8.26 0.06 3.67
CA PHE A 410 8.13 1.44 4.12
C PHE A 410 6.86 1.71 4.95
N ASN A 411 5.70 1.18 4.55
CA ASN A 411 4.47 1.39 5.33
C ASN A 411 4.45 0.68 6.69
N GLN A 412 5.33 -0.30 6.93
CA GLN A 412 5.49 -0.88 8.26
C GLN A 412 6.09 0.15 9.21
N PHE A 413 7.06 0.95 8.75
CA PHE A 413 7.60 2.07 9.51
C PHE A 413 6.55 3.17 9.74
N GLN A 414 5.79 3.54 8.70
CA GLN A 414 4.72 4.54 8.86
C GLN A 414 3.69 4.15 9.92
N ARG A 415 3.35 2.85 9.98
CA ARG A 415 2.28 2.33 10.83
C ARG A 415 2.78 1.72 12.13
N GLN A 416 4.09 1.65 12.31
CA GLN A 416 4.77 0.97 13.41
C GLN A 416 4.31 -0.50 13.59
N LEU A 417 4.21 -1.25 12.49
CA LEU A 417 3.71 -2.63 12.46
C LEU A 417 4.78 -3.64 12.02
N PRO A 418 4.75 -4.90 12.48
CA PRO A 418 3.74 -5.50 13.38
C PRO A 418 3.87 -5.07 14.85
N ASP A 419 5.03 -4.55 15.25
CA ASP A 419 5.35 -4.05 16.59
C ASP A 419 6.42 -2.95 16.45
N PRO A 420 6.26 -1.76 17.06
CA PRO A 420 7.28 -0.71 17.04
C PRO A 420 8.65 -1.17 17.54
N LYS A 421 8.72 -2.06 18.53
CA LYS A 421 9.96 -2.57 19.11
C LYS A 421 10.71 -3.50 18.15
N ILE A 422 10.00 -4.35 17.40
CA ILE A 422 10.61 -5.17 16.35
C ILE A 422 11.22 -4.28 15.25
N LEU A 423 10.50 -3.22 14.86
CA LEU A 423 11.03 -2.27 13.88
C LEU A 423 12.27 -1.54 14.40
N ALA A 424 12.27 -1.12 15.67
CA ALA A 424 13.42 -0.50 16.31
C ALA A 424 14.64 -1.45 16.36
N TYR A 425 14.41 -2.74 16.63
CA TYR A 425 15.45 -3.78 16.61
C TYR A 425 16.14 -3.88 15.24
N PHE A 426 15.39 -3.79 14.14
CA PHE A 426 15.97 -3.82 12.79
C PHE A 426 16.53 -2.47 12.35
N GLN A 427 15.90 -1.34 12.71
CA GLN A 427 16.40 0.00 12.40
C GLN A 427 17.75 0.31 13.06
N ALA A 428 18.07 -0.34 14.17
CA ALA A 428 19.39 -0.28 14.78
C ALA A 428 20.50 -0.91 13.91
N GLN A 429 20.14 -1.80 12.99
CA GLN A 429 21.08 -2.47 12.10
C GLN A 429 21.26 -1.69 10.81
N GLN A 430 22.43 -1.86 10.17
CA GLN A 430 22.63 -1.38 8.81
C GLN A 430 21.89 -2.30 7.83
N PRO A 431 21.01 -1.77 6.94
CA PRO A 431 20.39 -2.57 5.89
C PRO A 431 21.46 -3.16 4.97
N LEU A 432 21.32 -4.44 4.63
CA LEU A 432 22.13 -5.11 3.61
C LEU A 432 21.82 -4.57 2.21
N HIS A 433 20.56 -4.20 1.98
CA HIS A 433 20.11 -3.64 0.72
C HIS A 433 18.88 -2.75 0.91
N THR A 434 18.79 -1.68 0.11
CA THR A 434 17.66 -0.75 0.11
C THR A 434 17.17 -0.56 -1.32
N ILE A 435 15.89 -0.87 -1.56
CA ILE A 435 15.25 -0.62 -2.85
C ILE A 435 14.59 0.75 -2.82
N ARG A 436 15.16 1.67 -3.59
CA ARG A 436 14.68 3.05 -3.72
C ARG A 436 13.90 3.24 -5.02
N ILE A 437 12.64 3.65 -4.92
CA ILE A 437 11.76 3.90 -6.07
C ILE A 437 11.23 5.33 -5.97
N ASN A 438 11.44 6.14 -7.02
CA ASN A 438 10.95 7.52 -7.09
C ASN A 438 11.31 8.39 -5.86
N GLY A 439 12.54 8.20 -5.36
CA GLY A 439 13.09 8.97 -4.25
C GLY A 439 12.78 8.44 -2.85
N LEU A 440 11.93 7.41 -2.72
CA LEU A 440 11.54 6.78 -1.46
C LEU A 440 12.19 5.40 -1.28
N ASP A 441 12.68 5.11 -0.08
CA ASP A 441 13.22 3.80 0.29
C ASP A 441 12.06 2.87 0.63
N TYR A 442 11.58 2.14 -0.39
CA TYR A 442 10.37 1.33 -0.31
C TYR A 442 10.56 0.05 0.50
N VAL A 443 11.72 -0.59 0.32
CA VAL A 443 12.04 -1.86 0.94
C VAL A 443 13.45 -1.80 1.50
N GLN A 444 13.62 -2.28 2.73
CA GLN A 444 14.92 -2.46 3.35
C GLN A 444 15.08 -3.93 3.73
N VAL A 445 16.24 -4.51 3.37
CA VAL A 445 16.61 -5.88 3.68
C VAL A 445 17.64 -5.85 4.79
N TYR A 446 17.34 -6.50 5.90
CA TYR A 446 18.17 -6.56 7.09
C TYR A 446 18.74 -7.96 7.31
N PRO A 447 19.87 -8.06 8.03
CA PRO A 447 20.29 -9.31 8.61
C PRO A 447 19.23 -9.85 9.57
N GLY A 448 19.00 -11.16 9.56
CA GLY A 448 18.10 -11.84 10.49
C GLY A 448 18.81 -12.35 11.74
N ALA A 449 18.00 -12.88 12.67
CA ALA A 449 18.47 -13.44 13.93
C ALA A 449 19.31 -14.72 13.75
N VAL A 450 19.12 -15.46 12.66
CA VAL A 450 19.90 -16.66 12.34
C VAL A 450 20.98 -16.33 11.31
N PRO A 451 22.25 -16.13 11.74
CA PRO A 451 23.31 -15.75 10.81
C PRO A 451 23.62 -16.88 9.81
N LEU A 452 24.01 -16.49 8.60
CA LEU A 452 24.56 -17.41 7.60
C LEU A 452 26.05 -17.64 7.84
N ALA A 453 26.63 -18.67 7.22
CA ALA A 453 28.06 -18.96 7.33
C ALA A 453 28.94 -17.77 6.87
N GLU A 454 28.50 -17.04 5.84
CA GLU A 454 29.16 -15.80 5.37
C GLU A 454 29.14 -14.69 6.44
N ASP A 455 28.03 -14.54 7.17
CA ASP A 455 27.88 -13.54 8.23
C ASP A 455 28.91 -13.81 9.33
N LEU A 456 29.03 -15.09 9.72
CA LEU A 456 29.98 -15.55 10.74
C LEU A 456 31.44 -15.41 10.30
N ALA A 457 31.72 -15.58 9.01
CA ALA A 457 33.06 -15.38 8.46
C ALA A 457 33.45 -13.89 8.41
N SER A 458 32.47 -12.98 8.35
CA SER A 458 32.66 -11.53 8.26
C SER A 458 32.58 -10.78 9.60
N ILE A 459 32.48 -11.49 10.73
CA ILE A 459 32.43 -10.85 12.06
C ILE A 459 33.64 -9.93 12.23
N LYS A 460 33.41 -8.64 12.48
CA LYS A 460 34.47 -7.62 12.54
C LYS A 460 35.47 -7.86 13.68
N PHE A 461 34.96 -8.21 14.86
CA PHE A 461 35.77 -8.51 16.04
C PHE A 461 35.52 -9.97 16.46
N PRO A 462 36.18 -10.95 15.80
CA PRO A 462 36.07 -12.34 16.20
C PRO A 462 36.66 -12.50 17.60
N PHE A 463 35.85 -12.98 18.54
CA PHE A 463 36.22 -13.06 19.94
C PHE A 463 35.57 -14.30 20.54
N LYS A 464 36.34 -15.39 20.59
CA LYS A 464 35.86 -16.70 21.04
C LYS A 464 36.06 -16.87 22.53
N ILE A 465 35.00 -16.63 23.31
CA ILE A 465 35.03 -16.81 24.76
C ILE A 465 33.80 -17.59 25.23
N SER A 466 33.98 -18.50 26.19
CA SER A 466 32.89 -19.32 26.71
C SER A 466 32.44 -18.83 28.08
N PHE A 467 31.14 -18.88 28.33
CA PHE A 467 30.50 -18.58 29.60
C PHE A 467 29.98 -19.89 30.18
N GLY A 468 30.78 -20.48 31.07
CA GLY A 468 30.63 -21.86 31.51
C GLY A 468 30.69 -22.85 30.35
N ASP A 469 30.01 -23.98 30.52
CA ASP A 469 29.76 -25.00 29.49
C ASP A 469 28.46 -24.73 28.71
N LYS A 470 27.89 -23.52 28.84
CA LYS A 470 26.52 -23.21 28.38
C LYS A 470 26.46 -22.38 27.11
N VAL A 471 27.24 -21.31 27.02
CA VAL A 471 27.16 -20.34 25.91
C VAL A 471 28.56 -19.91 25.51
N ARG A 472 28.77 -19.68 24.22
CA ARG A 472 30.01 -19.15 23.66
C ARG A 472 29.72 -17.90 22.85
N LEU A 473 30.45 -16.83 23.12
CA LEU A 473 30.52 -15.68 22.22
C LEU A 473 31.49 -16.03 21.09
N LEU A 474 31.07 -15.87 19.84
CA LEU A 474 31.89 -16.08 18.65
C LEU A 474 32.59 -14.79 18.21
N GLY A 475 32.00 -13.66 18.55
CA GLY A 475 32.51 -12.33 18.32
C GLY A 475 31.41 -11.29 18.40
N TYR A 476 31.75 -10.05 18.09
CA TYR A 476 30.83 -8.92 18.17
C TYR A 476 31.10 -7.87 17.09
N GLU A 477 30.15 -6.95 16.93
CA GLU A 477 30.27 -5.76 16.09
C GLU A 477 29.78 -4.54 16.84
N LEU A 478 30.40 -3.39 16.54
CA LEU A 478 29.97 -2.07 17.00
C LEU A 478 29.58 -1.23 15.80
N ASN A 479 28.54 -0.41 15.94
CA ASN A 479 28.20 0.60 14.93
C ASN A 479 29.29 1.68 14.83
N GLN A 480 29.85 2.07 15.97
CA GLN A 480 30.92 3.07 16.10
C GLN A 480 31.76 2.79 17.36
N ALA A 481 33.04 3.17 17.32
CA ALA A 481 33.93 3.09 18.49
C ALA A 481 33.93 4.39 19.31
N GLU A 482 33.63 5.52 18.66
CA GLU A 482 33.46 6.84 19.27
C GLU A 482 31.97 7.15 19.39
N ILE A 483 31.51 7.50 20.59
CA ILE A 483 30.10 7.65 20.91
C ILE A 483 29.86 9.06 21.45
N SER A 484 29.00 9.84 20.80
CA SER A 484 28.55 11.12 21.36
C SER A 484 27.55 10.89 22.50
N SER A 485 27.60 11.76 23.51
CA SER A 485 26.55 11.84 24.54
C SER A 485 25.16 11.91 23.88
N ASN A 486 24.23 11.08 24.33
CA ASN A 486 22.85 10.91 23.83
C ASN A 486 22.65 10.05 22.56
N GLN A 487 23.67 9.39 22.02
CA GLN A 487 23.48 8.33 21.02
C GLN A 487 23.66 6.94 21.64
N PRO A 488 22.77 5.97 21.38
CA PRO A 488 22.95 4.62 21.89
C PRO A 488 24.14 3.94 21.19
N LEU A 489 24.92 3.20 21.95
CA LEU A 489 25.90 2.26 21.40
C LEU A 489 25.16 1.02 20.92
N ILE A 490 25.34 0.67 19.65
CA ILE A 490 24.70 -0.52 19.07
C ILE A 490 25.75 -1.63 19.02
N VAL A 491 25.51 -2.67 19.80
CA VAL A 491 26.37 -3.85 19.88
C VAL A 491 25.63 -5.04 19.29
N THR A 492 26.25 -5.72 18.34
CA THR A 492 25.74 -6.99 17.80
C THR A 492 26.61 -8.13 18.31
N PHE A 493 26.04 -9.07 19.03
CA PHE A 493 26.70 -10.27 19.51
C PHE A 493 26.37 -11.48 18.63
N TYR A 494 27.35 -12.37 18.48
CA TYR A 494 27.16 -13.67 17.83
C TYR A 494 27.32 -14.79 18.86
N TRP A 495 26.20 -15.36 19.30
CA TRP A 495 26.17 -16.36 20.37
C TRP A 495 26.00 -17.77 19.81
N GLU A 496 26.78 -18.73 20.31
CA GLU A 496 26.57 -20.17 20.14
C GLU A 496 26.11 -20.78 21.47
N PHE A 497 24.93 -21.39 21.48
CA PHE A 497 24.38 -22.04 22.67
C PHE A 497 24.83 -23.50 22.72
N LEU A 498 25.62 -23.86 23.73
CA LEU A 498 26.24 -25.20 23.86
C LEU A 498 25.38 -26.16 24.71
N ALA A 499 24.59 -25.62 25.64
CA ALA A 499 23.67 -26.40 26.47
C ALA A 499 22.46 -25.54 26.91
N PRO A 500 21.36 -26.17 27.35
CA PRO A 500 20.17 -25.43 27.79
C PRO A 500 20.48 -24.51 28.98
N LEU A 501 19.87 -23.33 28.97
CA LEU A 501 19.91 -22.35 30.06
C LEU A 501 18.52 -22.24 30.73
N PRO A 502 18.47 -22.06 32.06
CA PRO A 502 17.23 -21.72 32.76
C PRO A 502 16.56 -20.43 32.21
N PRO A 503 15.22 -20.31 32.31
CA PRO A 503 14.47 -19.25 31.63
C PRO A 503 14.82 -17.81 32.04
N ASP A 504 15.40 -17.61 33.22
CA ASP A 504 15.66 -16.29 33.80
C ASP A 504 17.09 -15.78 33.55
N PHE A 505 17.90 -16.51 32.76
CA PHE A 505 19.22 -16.04 32.36
C PHE A 505 19.12 -14.82 31.42
N GLN A 506 19.94 -13.82 31.72
CA GLN A 506 20.05 -12.56 31.00
C GLN A 506 21.52 -12.26 30.64
N ILE A 507 21.69 -11.44 29.61
CA ILE A 507 22.97 -10.88 29.18
C ILE A 507 23.21 -9.63 30.01
N ARG A 508 24.31 -9.58 30.76
CA ARG A 508 24.82 -8.36 31.38
C ARG A 508 25.73 -7.64 30.42
N ARG A 509 25.52 -6.34 30.25
CA ARG A 509 26.32 -5.47 29.39
C ARG A 509 26.82 -4.32 30.26
N GLY A 510 28.09 -3.97 30.13
CA GLY A 510 28.73 -2.98 30.99
C GLY A 510 29.71 -2.09 30.25
N LEU A 511 29.86 -0.86 30.73
CA LEU A 511 30.94 0.06 30.37
C LEU A 511 31.72 0.37 31.64
N ARG A 512 33.03 0.14 31.63
CA ARG A 512 33.92 0.41 32.78
C ARG A 512 34.92 1.49 32.43
N ASP A 513 35.03 2.53 33.25
CA ASP A 513 36.05 3.58 33.06
C ASP A 513 37.44 3.17 33.56
N GLY A 514 38.43 4.03 33.33
CA GLY A 514 39.80 3.84 33.83
C GLY A 514 39.95 3.91 35.36
N GLU A 515 38.93 4.40 36.09
CA GLU A 515 38.88 4.42 37.56
C GLU A 515 38.21 3.15 38.13
N GLY A 516 37.70 2.27 37.27
CA GLY A 516 37.06 1.01 37.62
C GLY A 516 35.55 1.11 37.89
N LYS A 517 34.94 2.29 37.74
CA LYS A 517 33.49 2.49 37.88
C LYS A 517 32.77 1.80 36.72
N LEU A 518 31.74 1.02 37.05
CA LEU A 518 30.99 0.20 36.10
C LEU A 518 29.56 0.74 35.95
N TRP A 519 29.19 1.07 34.73
CA TRP A 519 27.81 1.30 34.33
C TRP A 519 27.31 0.05 33.62
N GLN A 520 26.31 -0.62 34.17
CA GLN A 520 25.84 -1.89 33.63
C GLN A 520 24.32 -1.97 33.57
N ASP A 521 23.83 -2.77 32.64
CA ASP A 521 22.44 -3.18 32.53
C ASP A 521 22.34 -4.67 32.17
N SER A 522 21.10 -5.16 32.10
CA SER A 522 20.80 -6.52 31.66
C SER A 522 19.74 -6.51 30.57
N SER A 523 19.87 -7.43 29.62
CA SER A 523 18.90 -7.65 28.55
C SER A 523 18.66 -9.13 28.28
N SER A 524 17.51 -9.44 27.70
CA SER A 524 17.19 -10.78 27.19
C SER A 524 17.73 -10.95 25.77
N ILE A 525 18.04 -12.20 25.40
CA ILE A 525 18.39 -12.57 24.02
C ILE A 525 17.28 -12.13 23.06
N LEU A 526 17.64 -11.52 21.93
CA LEU A 526 16.70 -10.96 20.94
C LEU A 526 15.63 -10.07 21.58
N ASP A 527 16.00 -9.21 22.54
CA ASP A 527 15.08 -8.36 23.33
C ASP A 527 13.92 -9.13 24.00
N GLY A 528 14.10 -10.43 24.25
CA GLY A 528 13.11 -11.30 24.86
C GLY A 528 12.08 -11.89 23.88
N TYR A 529 12.22 -11.66 22.57
CA TYR A 529 11.33 -12.25 21.56
C TYR A 529 11.53 -13.76 21.39
N LEU A 530 12.69 -14.28 21.78
CA LEU A 530 12.97 -15.72 21.85
C LEU A 530 13.28 -16.10 23.30
N PRO A 531 12.37 -16.81 24.00
CA PRO A 531 12.65 -17.28 25.34
C PRO A 531 13.88 -18.19 25.33
N ILE A 532 14.85 -17.90 26.21
CA ILE A 532 16.16 -18.59 26.21
C ILE A 532 16.02 -20.11 26.41
N ALA A 533 15.01 -20.54 27.15
CA ALA A 533 14.71 -21.95 27.38
C ALA A 533 14.21 -22.70 26.12
N GLN A 534 13.79 -21.98 25.06
CA GLN A 534 13.41 -22.58 23.77
C GLN A 534 14.59 -22.70 22.80
N ILE A 535 15.78 -22.20 23.17
CA ILE A 535 16.97 -22.28 22.33
C ILE A 535 17.58 -23.67 22.46
N SER A 536 17.68 -24.36 21.31
CA SER A 536 18.28 -25.70 21.26
C SER A 536 19.82 -25.62 21.29
N PRO A 537 20.51 -26.58 21.93
CA PRO A 537 21.97 -26.69 21.82
C PRO A 537 22.43 -26.77 20.37
N GLY A 538 23.56 -26.12 20.05
CA GLY A 538 24.08 -25.94 18.71
C GLY A 538 23.50 -24.73 17.95
N THR A 539 22.52 -24.01 18.51
CA THR A 539 21.95 -22.82 17.85
C THR A 539 22.94 -21.66 17.89
N ILE A 540 23.15 -21.02 16.74
CA ILE A 540 23.90 -19.77 16.64
C ILE A 540 22.93 -18.63 16.37
N LEU A 541 23.02 -17.54 17.13
CA LEU A 541 22.16 -16.36 17.01
C LEU A 541 22.99 -15.08 16.83
N ARG A 542 22.50 -14.20 15.95
CA ARG A 542 22.87 -12.79 15.87
C ARG A 542 21.93 -12.01 16.77
N ASP A 543 22.49 -11.27 17.72
CA ASP A 543 21.71 -10.61 18.77
C ASP A 543 22.12 -9.13 18.91
N VAL A 544 21.17 -8.23 18.63
CA VAL A 544 21.43 -6.79 18.50
C VAL A 544 20.90 -6.08 19.73
N HIS A 545 21.77 -5.26 20.33
CA HIS A 545 21.51 -4.56 21.58
C HIS A 545 21.78 -3.07 21.42
N GLN A 546 20.83 -2.26 21.89
CA GLN A 546 21.03 -0.83 22.06
C GLN A 546 21.37 -0.56 23.53
N ILE A 547 22.59 -0.11 23.79
CA ILE A 547 23.06 0.28 25.11
C ILE A 547 22.88 1.80 25.21
N ALA A 548 21.98 2.24 26.10
CA ALA A 548 21.75 3.66 26.33
C ALA A 548 22.96 4.26 27.07
N ILE A 549 23.58 5.28 26.47
CA ILE A 549 24.63 6.05 27.12
C ILE A 549 23.97 7.13 27.97
N ALA A 550 24.09 7.01 29.30
CA ALA A 550 23.54 8.01 30.20
C ALA A 550 24.24 9.36 29.99
N PRO A 551 23.52 10.50 30.01
CA PRO A 551 24.13 11.83 29.88
C PRO A 551 25.18 12.14 30.96
N GLU A 552 25.14 11.40 32.07
CA GLU A 552 26.06 11.52 33.20
C GLU A 552 27.36 10.72 33.01
N LEU A 553 27.53 9.96 31.92
CA LEU A 553 28.82 9.31 31.62
C LEU A 553 29.84 10.39 31.26
N PRO A 554 30.95 10.53 32.02
CA PRO A 554 32.02 11.45 31.65
C PRO A 554 32.63 11.08 30.28
N PRO A 555 33.08 12.06 29.50
CA PRO A 555 33.89 11.80 28.32
C PRO A 555 35.16 11.03 28.69
N GLY A 556 35.57 10.09 27.84
CA GLY A 556 36.75 9.26 28.08
C GLY A 556 36.63 7.86 27.50
N LYS A 557 37.64 7.03 27.76
CA LYS A 557 37.71 5.65 27.29
C LYS A 557 37.09 4.69 28.29
N TYR A 558 36.26 3.78 27.78
CA TYR A 558 35.56 2.77 28.52
C TYR A 558 35.83 1.38 27.95
N SER A 559 36.04 0.41 28.83
CA SER A 559 36.04 -1.01 28.48
C SER A 559 34.60 -1.51 28.38
N LEU A 560 34.25 -2.09 27.24
CA LEU A 560 32.97 -2.77 27.01
C LEU A 560 33.05 -4.19 27.58
N GLU A 561 32.11 -4.52 28.47
CA GLU A 561 32.05 -5.78 29.19
C GLU A 561 30.74 -6.52 28.89
N VAL A 562 30.82 -7.85 28.78
CA VAL A 562 29.64 -8.72 28.61
C VAL A 562 29.71 -9.95 29.50
N GLY A 563 28.57 -10.33 30.07
CA GLY A 563 28.47 -11.53 30.90
C GLY A 563 27.07 -12.10 30.90
N TRP A 564 26.87 -13.16 31.68
CA TRP A 564 25.57 -13.80 31.85
C TRP A 564 25.24 -13.93 33.33
N ASN A 565 23.98 -13.70 33.71
CA ASN A 565 23.47 -13.97 35.05
C ASN A 565 22.03 -14.48 35.05
N SER A 566 21.69 -15.16 36.12
CA SER A 566 20.34 -15.45 36.55
C SER A 566 20.06 -14.66 37.83
N PRO A 567 19.18 -13.64 37.78
CA PRO A 567 18.80 -12.89 38.96
C PRO A 567 18.10 -13.77 40.02
N SER A 568 17.28 -14.74 39.60
CA SER A 568 16.51 -15.56 40.55
C SER A 568 17.36 -16.60 41.26
N LEU A 569 18.38 -17.16 40.59
CA LEU A 569 19.30 -18.12 41.18
C LEU A 569 20.48 -17.44 41.89
N GLY A 570 20.65 -16.12 41.70
CA GLY A 570 21.84 -15.40 42.17
C GLY A 570 23.13 -15.92 41.53
N GLN A 571 23.03 -16.48 40.32
CA GLN A 571 24.14 -17.15 39.64
C GLN A 571 24.65 -16.33 38.47
N ALA A 572 25.95 -16.41 38.24
CA ALA A 572 26.64 -15.81 37.12
C ALA A 572 27.47 -16.87 36.41
N LEU A 573 27.48 -16.87 35.08
CA LEU A 573 28.35 -17.80 34.35
C LEU A 573 29.79 -17.30 34.43
N LYS A 574 30.70 -18.22 34.76
CA LYS A 574 32.13 -17.94 34.79
C LYS A 574 32.65 -17.80 33.36
N VAL A 575 33.50 -16.82 33.14
CA VAL A 575 34.22 -16.65 31.88
C VAL A 575 35.32 -17.72 31.79
N ILE A 576 35.40 -18.39 30.65
CA ILE A 576 36.42 -19.38 30.32
C ILE A 576 37.13 -18.87 29.07
N ASP A 577 38.33 -18.32 29.25
CA ASP A 577 39.24 -17.99 28.16
C ASP A 577 40.05 -19.23 27.72
N GLY A 578 40.65 -19.19 26.53
CA GLY A 578 41.50 -20.28 26.02
C GLY A 578 42.80 -20.49 26.81
N ALA A 579 43.09 -19.65 27.81
CA ALA A 579 44.31 -19.67 28.61
C ALA A 579 44.10 -20.24 30.04
N GLY A 580 42.86 -20.49 30.46
CA GLY A 580 42.53 -21.17 31.70
C GLY A 580 42.68 -20.33 32.98
N ASN A 581 42.64 -18.99 32.90
CA ASN A 581 42.68 -18.12 34.09
C ASN A 581 41.28 -17.88 34.71
N LEU A 582 41.20 -17.85 36.05
CA LEU A 582 40.02 -17.71 36.94
C LEU A 582 39.77 -16.22 37.37
N PRO A 583 38.68 -15.79 38.05
CA PRO A 583 37.27 -16.20 38.12
C PRO A 583 36.34 -15.01 37.79
N GLU A 584 36.45 -14.40 36.61
CA GLU A 584 35.58 -13.26 36.25
C GLU A 584 34.21 -13.74 35.72
N PHE A 585 33.18 -12.92 35.95
CA PHE A 585 31.79 -13.19 35.54
C PHE A 585 31.34 -12.30 34.38
N GLN A 586 32.25 -11.45 33.90
CA GLN A 586 32.10 -10.58 32.74
C GLN A 586 33.43 -10.61 31.96
N ALA A 587 33.35 -10.54 30.64
CA ALA A 587 34.49 -10.50 29.75
C ALA A 587 34.60 -9.10 29.15
N VAL A 588 35.79 -8.50 29.21
CA VAL A 588 36.12 -7.29 28.45
C VAL A 588 36.26 -7.69 26.98
N ILE A 589 35.44 -7.13 26.11
CA ILE A 589 35.40 -7.49 24.69
C ILE A 589 35.97 -6.41 23.78
N GLY A 590 36.01 -5.15 24.21
CA GLY A 590 36.58 -4.05 23.42
C GLY A 590 36.62 -2.74 24.19
N GLU A 591 37.08 -1.67 23.53
CA GLU A 591 37.09 -0.31 24.06
C GLU A 591 36.15 0.59 23.25
N VAL A 592 35.50 1.53 23.93
CA VAL A 592 34.71 2.61 23.32
C VAL A 592 35.09 3.94 23.94
N GLU A 593 35.04 5.01 23.15
CA GLU A 593 35.36 6.36 23.59
C GLU A 593 34.09 7.22 23.61
N VAL A 594 33.75 7.77 24.77
CA VAL A 594 32.65 8.71 24.93
C VAL A 594 33.17 10.12 24.67
N LEU A 595 32.61 10.79 23.67
CA LEU A 595 32.94 12.16 23.29
C LEU A 595 32.00 13.17 23.99
N ASP A 596 32.51 14.39 24.18
CA ASP A 596 31.78 15.56 24.71
C ASP A 596 30.47 15.87 23.97
#